data_AF-A0AAV3UGE8-F1
#
_entry.id   AF-A0AAV3UGE8-F1
#
_cell.length_a   1.000
_cell.length_b   1.000
_cell.length_c   1.000
_cell.angle_alpha   90.00
_cell.angle_beta   90.00
_cell.angle_gamma   90.00
#
_symmetry.space_group_name_H-M   'P 1'
#
loop_
_entity.id
_entity.type
_entity.pdbx_description
1 polymer ?
#
loop_
_entity_poly.entity_id
_entity_poly.type
_entity_poly.pdbx_seq_one_letter_code
_entity_poly.pdbx_strand_id
1 'polypeptide(L)' 'MNSQRMAIKVTKSTEKILDVLKEGRATPGYLADETDISRQTIHTQLNALLAGKYIQQVHEPTGLYELVNDPREEDTES' A
#
# COMPACT_ATOMS: atom_id res chain seq x y z
N MET A 1 -14.57 -7.60 -22.31
CA MET A 1 -13.77 -6.52 -21.70
C MET A 1 -12.74 -7.19 -20.81
N ASN A 2 -11.53 -7.43 -21.33
CA ASN A 2 -10.47 -8.06 -20.54
C ASN A 2 -9.91 -7.00 -19.60
N SER A 3 -10.48 -6.92 -18.40
CA SER A 3 -9.88 -6.23 -17.27
C SER A 3 -8.55 -6.92 -16.98
N GLN A 4 -7.45 -6.39 -17.52
CA GLN A 4 -6.15 -6.64 -16.94
C GLN A 4 -6.19 -6.02 -15.54
N ARG A 5 -6.63 -6.80 -14.55
CA ARG A 5 -6.33 -6.55 -13.14
C ARG A 5 -4.81 -6.46 -13.11
N MET A 6 -4.26 -5.25 -12.96
CA MET A 6 -2.83 -5.13 -12.68
C MET A 6 -2.63 -5.74 -11.31
N ALA A 7 -2.32 -7.04 -11.27
CA ALA A 7 -1.85 -7.71 -10.09
C ALA A 7 -0.62 -6.94 -9.63
N ILE A 8 -0.77 -6.14 -8.57
CA ILE A 8 0.38 -5.49 -7.99
C ILE A 8 1.31 -6.60 -7.52
N LYS A 9 2.61 -6.44 -7.72
CA LYS A 9 3.55 -7.41 -7.15
C LYS A 9 3.61 -7.18 -5.65
N VAL A 10 2.91 -8.01 -4.88
CA VAL A 10 3.05 -8.05 -3.43
C VAL A 10 4.45 -8.59 -3.11
N THR A 11 5.31 -7.71 -2.58
CA THR A 11 6.64 -8.07 -2.09
C THR A 11 6.65 -8.04 -0.56
N LYS A 12 7.69 -8.57 0.08
CA LYS A 12 7.87 -8.47 1.54
C LYS A 12 7.81 -7.02 2.05
N SER A 13 8.31 -6.07 1.27
CA SER A 13 8.20 -4.64 1.60
C SER A 13 6.76 -4.14 1.52
N THR A 14 6.02 -4.59 0.51
CA THR A 14 4.59 -4.27 0.34
C THR A 14 3.78 -4.86 1.48
N GLU A 15 4.02 -6.11 1.87
CA GLU A 15 3.35 -6.79 2.99
C GLU A 15 3.50 -5.99 4.28
N LYS A 16 4.73 -5.61 4.65
CA LYS A 16 4.99 -4.78 5.83
C LYS A 16 4.23 -3.44 5.81
N ILE A 17 4.19 -2.77 4.65
CA ILE A 17 3.44 -1.52 4.50
C ILE A 17 1.95 -1.75 4.69
N LEU A 18 1.42 -2.82 4.11
CA LEU A 18 0.01 -3.20 4.23
C LEU A 18 -0.36 -3.58 5.66
N ASP A 19 0.53 -4.24 6.41
CA ASP A 19 0.33 -4.56 7.83
C ASP A 19 0.13 -3.29 8.66
N VAL A 20 1.02 -2.30 8.50
CA VAL A 20 0.88 -1.02 9.21
C VAL A 20 -0.39 -0.27 8.79
N LEU A 21 -0.74 -0.30 7.50
CA LEU A 21 -1.98 0.32 7.01
C LEU A 21 -3.26 -0.43 7.41
N LYS A 22 -3.15 -1.71 7.79
CA LYS A 22 -4.26 -2.52 8.31
C LYS A 22 -4.60 -2.16 9.76
N GLU A 23 -3.61 -1.70 10.53
CA GLU A 23 -3.81 -1.17 11.88
C GLU A 23 -4.44 0.22 11.89
N GLY A 24 -4.30 0.99 10.80
CA GLY A 24 -4.92 2.29 10.64
C GLY A 24 -4.28 3.16 9.57
N ARG A 25 -4.46 4.48 9.70
CA ARG A 25 -3.92 5.45 8.75
C ARG A 25 -2.47 5.73 9.06
N ALA A 26 -1.62 5.76 8.03
CA ALA A 26 -0.20 5.99 8.17
C ALA A 26 0.32 7.02 7.17
N THR A 27 1.38 7.73 7.55
CA THR A 27 2.13 8.61 6.66
C THR A 27 3.39 7.90 6.15
N PRO A 28 3.99 8.30 5.02
CA PRO A 28 5.23 7.71 4.52
C PRO A 28 6.38 7.74 5.53
N GLY A 29 6.43 8.78 6.38
CA GLY A 29 7.40 8.88 7.47
C GLY A 29 7.18 7.78 8.51
N TYR A 30 5.94 7.67 9.01
CA TYR A 30 5.56 6.64 9.96
C TYR A 30 5.79 5.22 9.41
N LEU A 31 5.44 4.98 8.15
CA LEU A 31 5.69 3.70 7.49
C LEU A 31 7.18 3.37 7.42
N ALA A 32 8.04 4.35 7.13
CA ALA A 32 9.48 4.12 7.10
C ALA A 32 10.01 3.75 8.50
N ASP A 33 9.53 4.45 9.54
CA ASP A 33 9.96 4.23 10.92
C ASP A 33 9.51 2.85 11.44
N GLU A 34 8.26 2.44 11.17
CA GLU A 34 7.72 1.15 11.63
C GLU A 34 8.26 -0.06 10.85
N THR A 35 8.48 0.09 9.54
CA THR A 35 8.83 -1.06 8.69
C THR A 35 10.33 -1.24 8.47
N ASP A 36 11.14 -0.24 8.87
CA ASP A 36 12.57 -0.08 8.56
C ASP A 36 12.86 -0.13 7.05
N ILE A 37 11.91 0.38 6.24
CA ILE A 37 12.01 0.44 4.78
C ILE A 37 12.41 1.86 4.37
N SER A 38 13.29 1.95 3.37
CA SER A 38 13.70 3.25 2.82
C SER A 38 12.48 4.04 2.30
N ARG A 39 12.46 5.36 2.53
CA ARG A 39 11.38 6.24 2.06
C ARG A 39 11.17 6.13 0.55
N GLN A 40 12.23 5.96 -0.25
CA GLN A 40 12.13 5.77 -1.69
C GLN A 40 11.33 4.52 -2.04
N THR A 41 11.59 3.40 -1.34
CA THR A 41 10.84 2.16 -1.51
C THR A 41 9.40 2.35 -1.04
N ILE A 42 9.15 2.98 0.12
CA ILE A 42 7.80 3.30 0.60
C ILE A 42 7.01 4.05 -0.50
N HIS A 43 7.55 5.14 -1.04
CA HIS A 43 6.87 5.92 -2.09
C HIS A 43 6.59 5.10 -3.34
N THR A 44 7.54 4.25 -3.76
CA THR A 44 7.35 3.36 -4.91
C THR A 44 6.18 2.39 -4.69
N GLN A 45 6.11 1.78 -3.50
CA GLN A 45 5.04 0.85 -3.15
C GLN A 45 3.68 1.55 -3.00
N LEU A 46 3.64 2.71 -2.33
CA LEU A 46 2.42 3.51 -2.18
C LEU A 46 1.88 3.94 -3.55
N ASN A 47 2.73 4.37 -4.48
CA ASN A 47 2.31 4.72 -5.83
C ASN A 47 1.70 3.52 -6.58
N ALA A 48 2.29 2.32 -6.45
CA ALA A 48 1.73 1.11 -7.05
C ALA A 48 0.37 0.75 -6.43
N LEU A 49 0.25 0.84 -5.10
CA LEU A 49 -1.00 0.60 -4.36
C LEU A 49 -2.10 1.61 -4.72
N LEU A 50 -1.75 2.90 -4.86
CA LEU A 50 -2.67 3.96 -5.30
C LEU A 50 -3.15 3.72 -6.72
N ALA A 51 -2.24 3.36 -7.64
CA ALA A 51 -2.59 3.05 -9.02
C ALA A 51 -3.55 1.85 -9.12
N GLY A 52 -3.38 0.85 -8.25
CA GLY A 52 -4.27 -0.29 -8.10
C GLY A 52 -5.56 -0.01 -7.31
N LYS A 53 -5.75 1.21 -6.80
CA LYS A 53 -6.88 1.60 -5.93
C LYS A 53 -7.00 0.77 -4.65
N TYR A 54 -5.89 0.19 -4.18
CA TYR A 54 -5.83 -0.55 -2.92
C TYR A 54 -5.71 0.38 -1.71
N ILE A 55 -5.12 1.55 -1.90
CA ILE A 55 -5.03 2.59 -0.87
C ILE A 55 -5.55 3.90 -1.42
N GLN A 56 -5.88 4.83 -0.53
CA GLN A 56 -6.23 6.20 -0.87
C GLN A 56 -5.47 7.20 0.00
N GLN A 57 -5.21 8.39 -0.54
CA GLN A 57 -4.66 9.50 0.22
C GLN A 57 -5.81 10.31 0.81
N VAL A 58 -6.01 10.23 2.12
CA VAL A 58 -7.09 10.93 2.82
C VAL A 58 -6.72 12.36 3.20
N HIS A 59 -5.43 12.67 3.25
CA HIS A 59 -4.95 14.03 3.50
C HIS A 59 -3.71 14.34 2.64
N GLU A 60 -3.91 15.15 1.60
CA GLU A 60 -2.86 15.51 0.64
C GLU A 60 -1.64 16.18 1.30
N PRO A 61 -1.81 17.22 2.15
CA PRO A 61 -0.67 17.98 2.68
C PRO A 61 0.31 17.16 3.53
N THR A 62 -0.18 16.14 4.25
CA THR A 62 0.67 15.32 5.15
C THR A 62 1.03 13.98 4.54
N GLY A 63 0.47 13.62 3.38
CA GLY A 63 0.59 12.27 2.85
C GLY A 63 -0.05 11.23 3.76
N LEU A 64 -1.24 11.47 4.30
CA LEU A 64 -1.92 10.45 5.11
C LEU A 64 -2.61 9.45 4.19
N TYR A 65 -2.25 8.17 4.31
CA TYR A 65 -2.79 7.09 3.51
C TYR A 65 -3.67 6.17 4.36
N GLU A 66 -4.68 5.59 3.72
CA GLU A 66 -5.62 4.64 4.30
C GLU A 66 -5.74 3.44 3.37
N LEU A 67 -5.81 2.23 3.96
CA LEU A 67 -6.09 1.00 3.22
C LEU A 67 -7.57 0.96 2.85
N VAL A 68 -7.85 0.78 1.55
CA VAL A 68 -9.21 0.65 1.01
C VAL A 68 -9.53 -0.81 0.73
N ASN A 69 -8.60 -1.52 0.09
CA ASN A 69 -8.70 -2.94 -0.22
C ASN A 69 -7.33 -3.60 -0.02
N ASP A 70 -7.31 -4.81 0.54
CA ASP A 70 -6.07 -5.55 0.74
C ASP A 70 -5.79 -6.46 -0.48
N PRO A 71 -4.79 -6.16 -1.31
CA PRO A 71 -4.46 -6.98 -2.49
C PRO A 71 -4.08 -8.42 -2.13
N ARG A 72 -3.69 -8.69 -0.88
CA ARG A 72 -3.34 -10.03 -0.40
C ARG A 72 -4.58 -10.92 -0.24
N GLU A 73 -5.74 -10.33 0.00
CA GLU A 73 -6.99 -11.07 0.16
C GLU A 73 -7.58 -11.45 -1.21
N GLU A 74 -7.26 -10.70 -2.28
CA GLU A 74 -7.69 -11.02 -3.64
C GLU A 74 -6.96 -12.24 -4.26
N ASP A 75 -5.77 -12.60 -3.74
CA ASP A 75 -4.99 -13.75 -4.22
C ASP A 75 -5.42 -15.09 -3.57
N THR A 76 -6.41 -15.10 -2.66
CA THR A 76 -6.80 -16.30 -1.89
C THR A 76 -7.90 -17.15 -2.58
N GLU A 77 -8.31 -16.83 -3.81
CA GLU A 77 -9.24 -17.67 -4.58
C GLU A 77 -8.50 -18.62 -5.53
N SER A 78 -7.96 -19.72 -5.01
CA SER A 78 -7.67 -20.98 -5.76
C SER A 78 -7.53 -22.18 -4.84
#